data_AF-A0A924ZKM2-F1
#
_entry.id   AF-A0A924ZKM2-F1
#
_cell.length_a   1.000
_cell.length_b   1.000
_cell.length_c   1.000
_cell.angle_alpha   90.00
_cell.angle_beta   90.00
_cell.angle_gamma   90.00
#
_symmetry.space_group_name_H-M   'P 1'
#
loop_
_entity.id
_entity.type
_entity.pdbx_description
1 polymer ?
#
loop_
_entity_poly.entity_id
_entity_poly.type
_entity_poly.pdbx_seq_one_letter_code
_entity_poly.pdbx_strand_id
1 'polypeptide(L)'
;MKKNNHVIVTLVVASLLTACGKTEFTPVSEPSNKATAVPDQPVVPVFGYKLSNGTCNQDSSTNVLSCLKCDVPVNPQVRQLSVKGQALADVMFLACQVKNGSDRNNFRPSKEMIIDKINRASNDMYPDTPRTPMMAQVVEGLSNANDSSLRKKMFGGLWYSGNYSTAFETYFGIAVQEAKSTFCWDGNVQTPQITNSVNFHSIEFIQCGYSQGDGRPCVESQAYQLASGYRSQLQNVLTKSITEPYVAPNAEPQKNCGWDKFEGDDLIEAKKQIKKWQSEGRTIAMQVTKGDGVGYCGNANANSIKQGMSIALATYSCK
;
A
#
# COMPACT_ATOMS: atom_id res chain seq x y z
N MET A 1 -16.40 -27.63 -68.00
CA MET A 1 -15.65 -28.67 -67.25
C MET A 1 -16.49 -29.00 -66.02
N LYS A 2 -17.46 -29.93 -65.95
CA LYS A 2 -17.62 -31.35 -66.34
C LYS A 2 -16.71 -32.35 -65.60
N LYS A 3 -17.29 -32.97 -64.56
CA LYS A 3 -17.27 -34.39 -64.09
C LYS A 3 -17.06 -34.46 -62.57
N ASN A 4 -18.03 -34.84 -61.72
CA ASN A 4 -18.72 -36.14 -61.52
C ASN A 4 -17.81 -37.34 -61.21
N ASN A 5 -18.30 -38.16 -60.26
CA ASN A 5 -18.05 -39.59 -59.98
C ASN A 5 -17.30 -39.88 -58.67
N HIS A 6 -17.60 -40.92 -57.87
CA HIS A 6 -18.60 -41.98 -57.93
C HIS A 6 -18.76 -42.61 -56.54
N VAL A 7 -19.97 -43.11 -56.27
CA VAL A 7 -20.35 -44.15 -55.28
C VAL A 7 -19.66 -45.48 -55.64
N ILE A 8 -19.37 -46.36 -54.66
CA ILE A 8 -19.61 -47.82 -54.75
C ILE A 8 -19.61 -48.47 -53.35
N VAL A 9 -20.67 -49.25 -53.13
CA VAL A 9 -20.97 -50.20 -52.07
C VAL A 9 -20.49 -51.58 -52.51
N THR A 10 -19.90 -52.44 -51.65
CA THR A 10 -20.11 -53.92 -51.78
C THR A 10 -19.86 -54.73 -50.49
N LEU A 11 -20.61 -55.82 -50.46
CA LEU A 11 -21.00 -56.87 -49.52
C LEU A 11 -19.95 -57.79 -48.85
N VAL A 12 -20.34 -58.26 -47.65
CA VAL A 12 -20.54 -59.65 -47.15
C VAL A 12 -19.53 -60.75 -47.53
N VAL A 13 -18.99 -61.44 -46.51
CA VAL A 13 -18.87 -62.92 -46.51
C VAL A 13 -19.13 -63.48 -45.09
N ALA A 14 -19.99 -64.48 -45.04
CA ALA A 14 -20.36 -65.30 -43.88
C ALA A 14 -19.38 -66.46 -43.66
N SER A 15 -19.27 -66.97 -42.44
CA SER A 15 -18.70 -68.30 -42.18
C SER A 15 -19.42 -68.96 -41.00
N LEU A 16 -20.29 -69.91 -41.34
CA LEU A 16 -20.86 -70.93 -40.46
C LEU A 16 -19.74 -71.81 -39.87
N LEU A 17 -19.95 -72.33 -38.66
CA LEU A 17 -19.60 -73.71 -38.30
C LEU A 17 -20.50 -74.19 -37.13
N THR A 18 -20.95 -75.43 -37.29
CA THR A 18 -22.04 -76.14 -36.62
C THR A 18 -21.58 -77.11 -35.52
N ALA A 19 -22.56 -77.56 -34.71
CA ALA A 19 -22.65 -78.85 -33.98
C ALA A 19 -22.10 -78.86 -32.54
N CYS A 20 -22.68 -79.52 -31.52
CA CYS A 20 -23.66 -80.61 -31.38
C CYS A 20 -24.52 -80.40 -30.12
N GLY A 21 -25.73 -80.98 -30.10
CA GLY A 21 -26.66 -80.91 -28.97
C GLY A 21 -26.54 -82.03 -27.93
N LYS A 22 -27.37 -81.92 -26.88
CA LYS A 22 -27.99 -83.02 -26.12
C LYS A 22 -29.29 -82.50 -25.50
N THR A 23 -30.41 -83.10 -25.91
CA THR A 23 -31.72 -83.03 -25.24
C THR A 23 -31.68 -83.87 -23.97
N GLU A 24 -32.41 -83.47 -22.91
CA GLU A 24 -33.25 -84.40 -22.12
C GLU A 24 -34.15 -83.67 -21.08
N PHE A 25 -35.43 -84.07 -21.12
CA PHE A 25 -36.57 -84.02 -20.18
C PHE A 25 -37.01 -82.72 -19.47
N THR A 26 -38.24 -82.32 -19.82
CA THR A 26 -39.18 -81.50 -19.02
C THR A 26 -39.96 -82.34 -18.02
N PRO A 27 -40.17 -81.85 -16.78
CA PRO A 27 -41.37 -82.10 -15.99
C PRO A 27 -42.34 -80.90 -16.00
N VAL A 28 -43.63 -81.24 -15.90
CA VAL A 28 -44.83 -80.41 -16.10
C VAL A 28 -45.28 -79.72 -14.79
N SER A 29 -45.62 -78.42 -14.91
CA SER A 29 -46.48 -77.47 -14.14
C SER A 29 -46.80 -77.66 -12.65
N GLU A 30 -46.84 -76.59 -11.83
CA GLU A 30 -48.09 -75.81 -11.56
C GLU A 30 -47.86 -74.42 -10.85
N PRO A 31 -48.89 -73.55 -10.71
CA PRO A 31 -48.85 -72.12 -11.06
C PRO A 31 -48.62 -71.18 -9.88
N SER A 32 -48.03 -69.98 -10.10
CA SER A 32 -48.40 -68.81 -9.29
C SER A 32 -47.81 -67.49 -9.79
N ASN A 33 -48.71 -66.50 -9.87
CA ASN A 33 -48.49 -65.08 -9.67
C ASN A 33 -47.65 -64.30 -10.69
N LYS A 34 -48.38 -63.51 -11.51
CA LYS A 34 -47.92 -62.21 -12.00
C LYS A 34 -47.25 -61.46 -10.84
N ALA A 35 -45.94 -61.31 -10.92
CA ALA A 35 -45.23 -60.34 -10.10
C ALA A 35 -45.57 -58.95 -10.65
N THR A 36 -46.34 -58.22 -9.87
CA THR A 36 -46.56 -56.77 -9.99
C THR A 36 -45.20 -56.09 -10.16
N ALA A 37 -45.01 -55.34 -11.25
CA ALA A 37 -43.86 -54.46 -11.39
C ALA A 37 -43.84 -53.48 -10.21
N VAL A 38 -42.78 -53.55 -9.40
CA VAL A 38 -42.48 -52.55 -8.38
C VAL A 38 -42.17 -51.25 -9.12
N PRO A 39 -42.83 -50.11 -8.80
CA PRO A 39 -42.49 -48.85 -9.43
C PRO A 39 -41.06 -48.47 -9.06
N ASP A 40 -40.28 -48.01 -10.04
CA ASP A 40 -38.93 -47.46 -9.85
C ASP A 40 -38.92 -46.50 -8.65
N GLN A 41 -38.03 -46.75 -7.69
CA GLN A 41 -37.78 -45.77 -6.64
C GLN A 41 -37.30 -44.47 -7.29
N PRO A 42 -37.85 -43.30 -6.89
CA PRO A 42 -37.38 -42.03 -7.40
C PRO A 42 -35.89 -41.86 -7.06
N VAL A 43 -35.06 -41.61 -8.07
CA VAL A 43 -33.66 -41.21 -7.92
C VAL A 43 -33.64 -39.96 -7.04
N VAL A 44 -33.21 -40.09 -5.79
CA VAL A 44 -33.00 -38.95 -4.90
C VAL A 44 -31.84 -38.14 -5.48
N PRO A 45 -32.02 -36.84 -5.79
CA PRO A 45 -30.90 -36.00 -6.22
C PRO A 45 -29.84 -35.98 -5.10
N VAL A 46 -28.62 -36.40 -5.42
CA VAL A 46 -27.50 -36.27 -4.49
C VAL A 46 -27.04 -34.81 -4.55
N PHE A 47 -27.53 -34.01 -3.61
CA PHE A 47 -27.03 -32.65 -3.39
C PHE A 47 -25.64 -32.70 -2.76
N GLY A 48 -24.76 -31.79 -3.16
CA GLY A 48 -23.37 -31.76 -2.74
C GLY A 48 -22.93 -30.39 -2.27
N TYR A 49 -21.91 -30.38 -1.40
CA TYR A 49 -21.23 -29.15 -1.02
C TYR A 49 -19.73 -29.37 -0.77
N LYS A 50 -18.98 -28.29 -0.86
CA LYS A 50 -17.56 -28.22 -0.55
C LYS A 50 -17.32 -27.10 0.46
N LEU A 51 -16.61 -27.43 1.53
CA LEU A 51 -16.00 -26.45 2.42
C LEU A 51 -14.53 -26.29 2.05
N SER A 52 -14.06 -25.05 2.04
CA SER A 52 -12.66 -24.70 1.82
C SER A 52 -12.27 -23.54 2.72
N ASN A 53 -11.00 -23.46 3.06
CA ASN A 53 -10.45 -22.37 3.86
C ASN A 53 -9.04 -22.02 3.37
N GLY A 54 -8.54 -20.88 3.84
CA GLY A 54 -7.19 -20.43 3.53
C GLY A 54 -6.81 -19.16 4.27
N THR A 55 -5.56 -18.73 4.06
CA THR A 55 -5.05 -17.45 4.55
C THR A 55 -5.29 -16.34 3.53
N CYS A 56 -5.52 -15.13 4.01
CA CYS A 56 -5.55 -13.94 3.18
C CYS A 56 -4.11 -13.46 2.91
N ASN A 57 -3.88 -12.92 1.72
CA ASN A 57 -2.65 -12.24 1.35
C ASN A 57 -2.54 -10.94 2.15
N GLN A 58 -1.32 -10.60 2.57
CA GLN A 58 -1.05 -9.45 3.43
C GLN A 58 -1.37 -8.10 2.76
N ASP A 59 -1.35 -8.05 1.44
CA ASP A 59 -1.68 -6.88 0.60
C ASP A 59 -3.19 -6.73 0.33
N SER A 60 -4.03 -7.46 1.07
CA SER A 60 -5.48 -7.52 0.89
C SER A 60 -5.89 -7.93 -0.52
N SER A 61 -5.04 -8.62 -1.31
CA SER A 61 -5.36 -9.00 -2.70
C SER A 61 -6.26 -10.24 -2.82
N THR A 62 -6.46 -10.99 -1.72
CA THR A 62 -7.26 -12.22 -1.74
C THR A 62 -8.74 -11.93 -1.93
N ASN A 63 -9.28 -12.37 -3.07
CA ASN A 63 -10.72 -12.43 -3.32
C ASN A 63 -11.23 -13.81 -2.93
N VAL A 64 -12.11 -13.87 -1.92
CA VAL A 64 -12.74 -15.11 -1.43
C VAL A 64 -14.00 -15.43 -2.24
N LEU A 65 -14.74 -14.38 -2.59
CA LEU A 65 -15.81 -14.38 -3.60
C LEU A 65 -15.55 -13.20 -4.54
N SER A 66 -16.30 -13.13 -5.65
CA SER A 66 -16.25 -11.99 -6.58
C SER A 66 -16.50 -10.62 -5.93
N CYS A 67 -17.04 -10.63 -4.71
CA CYS A 67 -17.50 -9.46 -3.96
C CYS A 67 -17.05 -9.43 -2.51
N LEU A 68 -16.31 -10.46 -2.07
CA LEU A 68 -15.73 -10.50 -0.73
C LEU A 68 -14.22 -10.60 -0.90
N LYS A 69 -13.56 -9.48 -0.65
CA LYS A 69 -12.12 -9.38 -0.56
C LYS A 69 -11.71 -9.45 0.90
N CYS A 70 -10.65 -10.17 1.21
CA CYS A 70 -10.04 -10.08 2.53
C CYS A 70 -9.47 -8.68 2.71
N ASP A 71 -9.99 -7.94 3.68
CA ASP A 71 -9.38 -6.68 4.11
C ASP A 71 -8.45 -6.95 5.29
N VAL A 72 -7.15 -7.03 5.01
CA VAL A 72 -6.11 -7.22 6.01
C VAL A 72 -5.69 -5.85 6.55
N PRO A 73 -5.86 -5.58 7.85
CA PRO A 73 -5.41 -4.33 8.44
C PRO A 73 -3.89 -4.29 8.39
N VAL A 74 -3.34 -3.24 7.79
CA VAL A 74 -1.90 -3.02 7.67
C VAL A 74 -1.46 -1.81 8.48
N ASN A 75 -0.24 -1.84 9.02
CA ASN A 75 0.35 -0.66 9.63
C ASN A 75 0.97 0.21 8.52
N PRO A 76 0.51 1.45 8.29
CA PRO A 76 1.12 2.30 7.28
C PRO A 76 2.58 2.57 7.65
N GLN A 77 3.51 2.15 6.79
CA GLN A 77 4.94 2.40 6.94
C GLN A 77 5.23 3.84 6.55
N VAL A 78 5.00 4.76 7.50
CA VAL A 78 5.32 6.18 7.31
C VAL A 78 6.83 6.37 7.29
N ARG A 79 7.30 7.15 6.32
CA ARG A 79 8.70 7.58 6.22
C ARG A 79 9.15 8.19 7.55
N GLN A 80 10.17 7.58 8.18
CA GLN A 80 10.73 8.07 9.45
C GLN A 80 11.86 9.06 9.17
N LEU A 81 11.56 10.37 9.26
CA LEU A 81 12.59 11.41 9.28
C LEU A 81 13.23 11.47 10.68
N SER A 82 14.49 11.91 10.76
CA SER A 82 15.11 12.29 12.02
C SER A 82 14.37 13.47 12.65
N VAL A 83 14.53 13.66 13.96
CA VAL A 83 13.95 14.82 14.67
C VAL A 83 14.41 16.14 14.03
N LYS A 84 15.67 16.18 13.58
CA LYS A 84 16.27 17.31 12.87
C LYS A 84 15.68 17.50 11.48
N GLY A 85 15.49 16.42 10.71
CA GLY A 85 14.83 16.44 9.41
C GLY A 85 13.38 16.90 9.51
N GLN A 86 12.63 16.38 10.49
CA GLN A 86 11.25 16.78 10.75
C GLN A 86 11.15 18.26 11.13
N ALA A 87 12.01 18.72 12.05
CA ALA A 87 12.06 20.14 12.43
C ALA A 87 12.40 21.05 11.24
N LEU A 88 13.31 20.64 10.36
CA LEU A 88 13.63 21.38 9.14
C LEU A 88 12.41 21.46 8.21
N ALA A 89 11.70 20.34 7.99
CA ALA A 89 10.49 20.33 7.17
C ALA A 89 9.40 21.27 7.73
N ASP A 90 9.18 21.24 9.05
CA ASP A 90 8.16 22.06 9.72
C ASP A 90 8.49 23.55 9.64
N VAL A 91 9.75 23.91 9.93
CA VAL A 91 10.25 25.28 9.79
C VAL A 91 10.10 25.76 8.34
N MET A 92 10.54 24.96 7.37
CA MET A 92 10.53 25.36 5.97
C MET A 92 9.11 25.47 5.40
N PHE A 93 8.19 24.59 5.81
CA PHE A 93 6.78 24.68 5.41
C PHE A 93 6.19 26.04 5.77
N LEU A 94 6.44 26.50 7.00
CA LEU A 94 5.97 27.80 7.46
C LEU A 94 6.80 28.97 6.90
N ALA A 95 8.12 28.81 6.74
CA ALA A 95 9.01 29.83 6.20
C ALA A 95 8.73 30.12 4.72
N CYS A 96 8.38 29.11 3.92
CA CYS A 96 8.01 29.31 2.53
C CYS A 96 6.73 30.16 2.37
N GLN A 97 5.86 30.24 3.39
CA GLN A 97 4.69 31.13 3.39
C GLN A 97 5.06 32.61 3.54
N VAL A 98 6.24 32.91 4.08
CA VAL A 98 6.72 34.29 4.21
C VAL A 98 7.07 34.84 2.83
N LYS A 99 6.35 35.89 2.43
CA LYS A 99 6.57 36.61 1.18
C LYS A 99 7.93 37.31 1.19
N ASN A 100 8.71 37.09 0.14
CA ASN A 100 9.95 37.83 -0.13
C ASN A 100 9.83 38.46 -1.52
N GLY A 101 10.34 39.68 -1.70
CA GLY A 101 10.33 40.38 -3.00
C GLY A 101 11.07 39.63 -4.11
N SER A 102 11.96 38.70 -3.76
CA SER A 102 12.69 37.83 -4.70
C SER A 102 12.00 36.50 -5.01
N ASP A 103 10.84 36.20 -4.39
CA ASP A 103 10.13 34.93 -4.64
C ASP A 103 9.65 34.88 -6.10
N ARG A 104 10.24 34.00 -6.92
CA ARG A 104 9.73 33.74 -8.27
C ARG A 104 8.32 33.13 -8.19
N ASN A 105 7.39 33.71 -8.94
CA ASN A 105 6.04 33.18 -9.19
C ASN A 105 5.11 32.98 -7.97
N ASN A 106 5.41 33.56 -6.80
CA ASN A 106 4.63 33.36 -5.55
C ASN A 106 4.39 31.87 -5.20
N PHE A 107 5.25 30.96 -5.65
CA PHE A 107 5.07 29.53 -5.42
C PHE A 107 5.14 29.20 -3.91
N ARG A 108 4.27 28.31 -3.43
CA ARG A 108 4.19 27.88 -2.03
C ARG A 108 4.12 26.35 -1.97
N PRO A 109 5.21 25.65 -1.58
CA PRO A 109 5.20 24.19 -1.51
C PRO A 109 4.25 23.71 -0.41
N SER A 110 3.64 22.54 -0.64
CA SER A 110 2.98 21.81 0.44
C SER A 110 4.04 21.21 1.38
N LYS A 111 3.61 20.79 2.58
CA LYS A 111 4.50 20.10 3.52
C LYS A 111 5.08 18.83 2.91
N GLU A 112 4.28 18.08 2.14
CA GLU A 112 4.74 16.85 1.49
C GLU A 112 5.82 17.14 0.43
N MET A 113 5.68 18.22 -0.35
CA MET A 113 6.72 18.61 -1.32
C MET A 113 8.06 18.95 -0.63
N ILE A 114 8.03 19.46 0.60
CA ILE A 114 9.24 19.70 1.39
C ILE A 114 9.81 18.39 1.92
N ILE A 115 8.96 17.50 2.44
CA ILE A 115 9.36 16.17 2.91
C ILE A 115 10.00 15.38 1.76
N ASP A 116 9.44 15.45 0.56
CA ASP A 116 9.97 14.78 -0.64
C ASP A 116 11.36 15.28 -1.04
N LYS A 117 11.74 16.51 -0.68
CA LYS A 117 13.11 17.02 -0.89
C LYS A 117 14.11 16.39 0.10
N ILE A 118 13.70 16.09 1.33
CA ILE A 118 14.55 15.51 2.40
C ILE A 118 14.10 14.12 2.81
N ASN A 119 13.61 13.39 1.84
CA ASN A 119 12.88 12.13 1.97
C ASN A 119 13.77 10.95 2.45
N ARG A 120 15.09 11.19 2.49
CA ARG A 120 16.16 10.32 3.00
C ARG A 120 16.79 10.82 4.31
N ALA A 121 16.23 11.84 4.95
CA ALA A 121 16.76 12.41 6.19
C ALA A 121 16.48 11.51 7.41
N SER A 122 16.92 10.25 7.39
CA SER A 122 16.86 9.35 8.55
C SER A 122 17.89 9.76 9.61
N ASN A 123 17.79 9.18 10.81
CA ASN A 123 18.80 9.39 11.87
C ASN A 123 20.22 8.98 11.43
N ASP A 124 20.37 8.02 10.51
CA ASP A 124 21.69 7.61 10.02
C ASP A 124 22.30 8.63 9.05
N MET A 125 21.48 9.23 8.20
CA MET A 125 21.95 10.15 7.16
C MET A 125 22.00 11.61 7.62
N TYR A 126 21.10 11.99 8.53
CA TYR A 126 20.99 13.33 9.08
C TYR A 126 20.60 13.26 10.57
N PRO A 127 21.53 12.83 11.44
CA PRO A 127 21.28 12.57 12.85
C PRO A 127 20.80 13.81 13.59
N ASP A 128 20.01 13.60 14.63
CA ASP A 128 19.74 14.67 15.58
C ASP A 128 21.01 15.03 16.36
N THR A 129 21.12 16.32 16.68
CA THR A 129 22.30 16.89 17.32
C THR A 129 21.83 17.72 18.51
N PRO A 130 22.53 17.69 19.65
CA PRO A 130 22.12 18.46 20.82
C PRO A 130 21.91 19.94 20.48
N ARG A 131 20.73 20.48 20.82
CA ARG A 131 20.41 21.90 20.64
C ARG A 131 20.96 22.69 21.82
N THR A 132 21.66 23.79 21.54
CA THR A 132 21.86 24.83 22.56
C THR A 132 20.51 25.48 22.91
N PRO A 133 20.37 26.16 24.05
CA PRO A 133 19.13 26.88 24.40
C PRO A 133 18.68 27.85 23.30
N MET A 134 19.63 28.54 22.66
CA MET A 134 19.33 29.45 21.54
C MET A 134 18.82 28.69 20.30
N MET A 135 19.42 27.54 19.96
CA MET A 135 18.94 26.69 18.87
C MET A 135 17.52 26.18 19.13
N ALA A 136 17.23 25.75 20.36
CA ALA A 136 15.90 25.31 20.75
C ALA A 136 14.86 26.44 20.60
N GLN A 137 15.16 27.63 21.12
CA GLN A 137 14.30 28.81 20.99
C GLN A 137 14.05 29.20 19.54
N VAL A 138 15.09 29.18 18.70
CA VAL A 138 14.96 29.51 17.27
C VAL A 138 14.11 28.47 16.55
N VAL A 139 14.35 27.17 16.77
CA VAL A 139 13.56 26.10 16.13
C VAL A 139 12.09 26.17 16.56
N GLU A 140 11.82 26.36 17.85
CA GLU A 140 10.46 26.48 18.38
C GLU A 140 9.74 27.72 17.83
N GLY A 141 10.40 28.88 17.87
CA GLY A 141 9.83 30.14 17.34
C GLY A 141 9.57 30.07 15.83
N LEU A 142 10.44 29.41 15.07
CA LEU A 142 10.25 29.22 13.63
C LEU A 142 9.13 28.20 13.32
N SER A 143 8.93 27.20 14.16
CA SER A 143 7.91 26.15 14.00
C SER A 143 6.52 26.55 14.54
N ASN A 144 6.41 27.67 15.25
CA ASN A 144 5.14 28.13 15.81
C ASN A 144 4.20 28.69 14.73
N ALA A 145 3.17 27.94 14.34
CA ALA A 145 2.19 28.36 13.32
C ALA A 145 1.44 29.65 13.69
N ASN A 146 1.28 29.95 14.99
CA ASN A 146 0.51 31.10 15.47
C ASN A 146 1.31 32.41 15.52
N ASP A 147 2.66 32.35 15.47
CA ASP A 147 3.52 33.53 15.43
C ASP A 147 4.46 33.51 14.23
N SER A 148 4.28 34.47 13.30
CA SER A 148 5.12 34.63 12.12
C SER A 148 6.27 35.63 12.30
N SER A 149 6.41 36.24 13.47
CA SER A 149 7.36 37.33 13.72
C SER A 149 8.80 36.94 13.44
N LEU A 150 9.27 35.82 13.98
CA LEU A 150 10.64 35.32 13.78
C LEU A 150 10.85 34.87 12.33
N ARG A 151 9.87 34.20 11.72
CA ARG A 151 9.94 33.80 10.31
C ARG A 151 10.04 35.00 9.37
N LYS A 152 9.28 36.07 9.64
CA LYS A 152 9.35 37.33 8.86
C LYS A 152 10.71 38.00 9.00
N LYS A 153 11.29 38.01 10.21
CA LYS A 153 12.64 38.54 10.47
C LYS A 153 13.72 37.76 9.71
N MET A 154 13.67 36.43 9.76
CA MET A 154 14.72 35.58 9.17
C MET A 154 14.56 35.38 7.65
N PHE A 155 13.34 35.14 7.17
CA PHE A 155 13.08 34.73 5.79
C PHE A 155 12.39 35.79 4.91
N GLY A 156 11.95 36.91 5.50
CA GLY A 156 11.21 37.98 4.80
C GLY A 156 12.08 39.06 4.16
N GLY A 157 13.34 39.19 4.56
CA GLY A 157 14.29 40.18 4.03
C GLY A 157 15.16 39.67 2.88
N LEU A 158 15.77 40.59 2.12
CA LEU A 158 16.80 40.27 1.11
C LEU A 158 18.14 39.88 1.75
N TRP A 159 18.41 40.34 2.97
CA TRP A 159 19.73 40.26 3.59
C TRP A 159 19.62 39.86 5.07
N TYR A 160 20.57 38.99 5.46
CA TYR A 160 20.89 38.45 6.78
C TYR A 160 20.50 39.32 8.00
N SER A 161 20.00 38.69 9.08
CA SER A 161 19.73 39.37 10.36
C SER A 161 20.32 38.63 11.59
N GLY A 162 21.51 39.07 12.04
CA GLY A 162 22.02 38.90 13.42
C GLY A 162 22.10 37.47 14.01
N ASN A 163 22.37 37.37 15.31
CA ASN A 163 22.65 36.12 16.07
C ASN A 163 21.64 34.96 15.86
N TYR A 164 20.41 35.25 15.41
CA TYR A 164 19.36 34.25 15.21
C TYR A 164 19.60 33.37 13.97
N SER A 165 20.26 33.89 12.93
CA SER A 165 20.66 33.07 11.79
C SER A 165 21.70 32.04 12.22
N THR A 166 22.72 32.42 13.00
CA THR A 166 23.76 31.49 13.46
C THR A 166 23.18 30.25 14.13
N ALA A 167 22.18 30.38 15.00
CA ALA A 167 21.58 29.21 15.66
C ALA A 167 20.82 28.30 14.68
N PHE A 168 20.11 28.87 13.70
CA PHE A 168 19.46 28.09 12.63
C PHE A 168 20.51 27.42 11.74
N GLU A 169 21.50 28.18 11.28
CA GLU A 169 22.51 27.77 10.31
C GLU A 169 23.42 26.68 10.89
N THR A 170 23.86 26.86 12.13
CA THR A 170 24.73 25.88 12.79
C THR A 170 23.98 24.63 13.26
N TYR A 171 22.68 24.74 13.55
CA TYR A 171 21.87 23.55 13.82
C TYR A 171 21.62 22.78 12.52
N PHE A 172 21.05 23.39 11.48
CA PHE A 172 20.64 22.68 10.27
C PHE A 172 21.74 22.52 9.20
N GLY A 173 22.91 23.15 9.35
CA GLY A 173 23.97 23.07 8.35
C GLY A 173 23.62 23.73 7.02
N ILE A 174 22.76 24.75 7.03
CA ILE A 174 22.31 25.45 5.81
C ILE A 174 22.08 26.93 6.11
N ALA A 175 22.56 27.82 5.24
CA ALA A 175 22.31 29.26 5.40
C ALA A 175 20.81 29.56 5.27
N VAL A 176 20.33 30.61 5.94
CA VAL A 176 18.90 31.01 5.87
C VAL A 176 18.46 31.28 4.42
N GLN A 177 19.32 31.92 3.63
CA GLN A 177 19.07 32.21 2.21
C GLN A 177 19.04 30.94 1.36
N GLU A 178 20.01 30.04 1.57
CA GLU A 178 20.06 28.75 0.86
C GLU A 178 18.83 27.92 1.16
N ALA A 179 18.36 27.90 2.42
CA ALA A 179 17.17 27.17 2.79
C ALA A 179 15.93 27.64 2.00
N LYS A 180 15.70 28.95 1.86
CA LYS A 180 14.61 29.47 1.02
C LYS A 180 14.78 29.05 -0.44
N SER A 181 15.99 29.11 -0.99
CA SER A 181 16.23 28.68 -2.38
C SER A 181 15.99 27.18 -2.60
N THR A 182 16.46 26.33 -1.69
CA THR A 182 16.38 24.87 -1.77
C THR A 182 14.95 24.36 -1.63
N PHE A 183 14.19 24.93 -0.68
CA PHE A 183 12.88 24.40 -0.28
C PHE A 183 11.71 25.18 -0.87
N CYS A 184 11.84 26.49 -1.08
CA CYS A 184 10.72 27.35 -1.45
C CYS A 184 10.76 27.82 -2.91
N TRP A 185 11.92 27.87 -3.54
CA TRP A 185 12.04 28.27 -4.94
C TRP A 185 12.00 27.01 -5.85
N ASP A 186 11.36 27.14 -7.01
CA ASP A 186 11.32 26.16 -8.12
C ASP A 186 10.47 24.87 -7.98
N GLY A 187 9.57 24.78 -6.99
CA GLY A 187 8.59 23.68 -6.94
C GLY A 187 9.22 22.28 -7.00
N ASN A 188 8.64 21.39 -7.82
CA ASN A 188 9.15 20.03 -8.07
C ASN A 188 10.22 19.97 -9.19
N VAL A 189 10.62 21.10 -9.79
CA VAL A 189 11.23 21.12 -11.14
C VAL A 189 12.76 21.26 -11.14
N GLN A 190 13.43 21.39 -9.99
CA GLN A 190 14.88 21.27 -9.93
C GLN A 190 15.32 20.41 -8.76
N THR A 191 16.35 19.61 -9.02
CA THR A 191 17.19 18.95 -8.01
C THR A 191 17.51 19.97 -6.91
N PRO A 192 16.96 19.86 -5.68
CA PRO A 192 17.42 20.68 -4.58
C PRO A 192 18.93 20.47 -4.44
N GLN A 193 19.68 21.54 -4.64
CA GLN A 193 21.12 21.57 -4.44
C GLN A 193 21.39 22.68 -3.45
N ILE A 194 22.16 22.39 -2.42
CA ILE A 194 22.76 23.46 -1.64
C ILE A 194 23.81 24.08 -2.56
N THR A 195 23.45 25.20 -3.18
CA THR A 195 24.38 25.93 -4.03
C THR A 195 25.42 26.54 -3.10
N ASN A 196 26.69 26.17 -3.26
CA ASN A 196 27.82 26.80 -2.53
C ASN A 196 28.00 28.30 -2.89
N SER A 197 27.00 28.94 -3.48
CA SER A 197 26.99 30.37 -3.81
C SER A 197 26.83 31.27 -2.58
N VAL A 198 26.53 30.72 -1.41
CA VAL A 198 26.37 31.49 -0.17
C VAL A 198 27.51 31.14 0.78
N ASN A 199 28.24 32.15 1.24
CA ASN A 199 29.35 32.00 2.19
C ASN A 199 28.82 31.44 3.53
N PHE A 200 28.92 30.12 3.72
CA PHE A 200 28.54 29.44 4.97
C PHE A 200 29.67 29.55 6.01
N HIS A 201 29.82 30.74 6.57
CA HIS A 201 30.88 31.08 7.52
C HIS A 201 30.34 31.98 8.63
N SER A 202 30.99 31.96 9.79
CA SER A 202 30.68 32.95 10.82
C SER A 202 31.01 34.37 10.36
N ILE A 203 30.31 35.36 10.91
CA ILE A 203 30.60 36.77 10.64
C ILE A 203 32.04 37.09 11.03
N GLU A 204 32.50 36.54 12.16
CA GLU A 204 33.84 36.75 12.68
C GLU A 204 34.91 36.24 11.70
N PHE A 205 34.67 35.07 11.08
CA PHE A 205 35.56 34.53 10.05
C PHE A 205 35.59 35.44 8.81
N ILE A 206 34.42 35.86 8.34
CA ILE A 206 34.29 36.76 7.18
C ILE A 206 34.98 38.10 7.45
N GLN A 207 34.74 38.71 8.62
CA GLN A 207 35.35 39.97 9.03
C GLN A 207 36.86 39.86 9.16
N CYS A 208 37.36 38.76 9.73
CA CYS A 208 38.79 38.47 9.79
C CYS A 208 39.43 38.43 8.39
N GLY A 209 38.73 37.86 7.40
CA GLY A 209 39.21 37.80 6.02
C GLY A 209 39.33 39.17 5.37
N TYR A 210 38.38 40.08 5.65
CA TYR A 210 38.43 41.47 5.17
C TYR A 210 39.47 42.34 5.88
N SER A 211 39.80 42.02 7.14
CA SER A 211 40.76 42.78 7.94
C SER A 211 42.22 42.36 7.75
N GLN A 212 42.52 41.40 6.85
CA GLN A 212 43.88 40.91 6.57
C GLN A 212 44.81 42.00 5.99
N GLY A 213 45.30 42.89 6.85
CA GLY A 213 46.49 43.72 6.62
C GLY A 213 47.74 43.18 7.33
N ASP A 214 47.58 42.11 8.12
CA ASP A 214 48.48 41.71 9.21
C ASP A 214 48.79 40.19 9.25
N GLY A 215 48.35 39.42 8.26
CA GLY A 215 48.88 38.08 7.95
C GLY A 215 48.55 36.95 8.96
N ARG A 216 47.56 37.12 9.83
CA ARG A 216 47.12 36.07 10.78
C ARG A 216 46.07 35.15 10.15
N PRO A 217 46.19 33.81 10.25
CA PRO A 217 45.18 32.93 9.67
C PRO A 217 43.83 33.08 10.40
N CYS A 218 42.75 33.26 9.65
CA CYS A 218 41.38 33.26 10.19
C CYS A 218 40.98 31.85 10.61
N VAL A 219 40.42 31.73 11.81
CA VAL A 219 39.95 30.45 12.37
C VAL A 219 38.43 30.51 12.47
N GLU A 220 37.76 29.53 11.88
CA GLU A 220 36.31 29.40 11.94
C GLU A 220 35.87 28.97 13.34
N SER A 221 34.72 29.47 13.79
CA SER A 221 34.14 29.08 15.07
C SER A 221 33.81 27.58 15.11
N GLN A 222 33.93 26.97 16.28
CA GLN A 222 33.64 25.53 16.47
C GLN A 222 32.22 25.15 16.00
N ALA A 223 31.25 26.04 16.19
CA ALA A 223 29.87 25.82 15.79
C ALA A 223 29.73 25.68 14.27
N TYR A 224 30.40 26.53 13.48
CA TYR A 224 30.37 26.45 12.01
C TYR A 224 31.22 25.31 11.47
N GLN A 225 32.33 24.96 12.14
CA GLN A 225 33.09 23.74 11.79
C GLN A 225 32.22 22.48 11.90
N LEU A 226 31.48 22.32 13.01
CA LEU A 226 30.54 21.20 13.17
C LEU A 226 29.39 21.28 12.14
N ALA A 227 28.87 22.47 11.91
CA ALA A 227 27.77 22.68 10.97
C ALA A 227 28.15 22.37 9.51
N SER A 228 29.42 22.50 9.13
CA SER A 228 29.92 22.04 7.83
C SER A 228 29.75 20.52 7.64
N GLY A 229 29.86 19.74 8.73
CA GLY A 229 29.52 18.31 8.73
C GLY A 229 28.03 18.08 8.49
N TYR A 230 27.17 18.85 9.17
CA TYR A 230 25.71 18.76 8.99
C TYR A 230 25.28 19.22 7.59
N ARG A 231 25.97 20.21 7.02
CA ARG A 231 25.78 20.65 5.63
C ARG A 231 26.05 19.51 4.65
N SER A 232 27.15 18.79 4.85
CA SER A 232 27.52 17.64 4.00
C SER A 232 26.49 16.52 4.11
N GLN A 233 25.99 16.25 5.32
CA GLN A 233 24.90 15.30 5.56
C GLN A 233 23.61 15.72 4.85
N LEU A 234 23.20 16.98 4.99
CA LEU A 234 22.00 17.51 4.32
C LEU A 234 22.13 17.47 2.80
N GLN A 235 23.29 17.84 2.24
CA GLN A 235 23.55 17.73 0.80
C GLN A 235 23.44 16.28 0.31
N ASN A 236 23.99 15.33 1.07
CA ASN A 236 23.87 13.90 0.76
C ASN A 236 22.40 13.44 0.81
N VAL A 237 21.64 13.88 1.83
CA VAL A 237 20.19 13.62 1.92
C VAL A 237 19.45 14.15 0.70
N LEU A 238 19.63 15.43 0.36
CA LEU A 238 18.95 16.06 -0.78
C LEU A 238 19.26 15.33 -2.08
N THR A 239 20.53 14.94 -2.26
CA THR A 239 20.98 14.16 -3.43
C THR A 239 20.33 12.77 -3.45
N LYS A 240 20.40 12.02 -2.35
CA LYS A 240 19.81 10.69 -2.24
C LYS A 240 18.29 10.70 -2.36
N SER A 241 17.62 11.75 -1.91
CA SER A 241 16.17 11.90 -2.08
C SER A 241 15.73 11.99 -3.54
N ILE A 242 16.64 12.38 -4.44
CA ILE A 242 16.43 12.39 -5.88
C ILE A 242 16.88 11.06 -6.51
N THR A 243 18.08 10.59 -6.18
CA THR A 243 18.71 9.45 -6.87
C THR A 243 18.23 8.09 -6.35
N GLU A 244 17.85 8.03 -5.07
CA GLU A 244 17.40 6.83 -4.35
C GLU A 244 16.21 7.19 -3.42
N PRO A 245 15.11 7.72 -3.99
CA PRO A 245 13.98 8.18 -3.19
C PRO A 245 13.49 7.05 -2.28
N TYR A 246 13.12 7.38 -1.04
CA TYR A 246 12.60 6.34 -0.16
C TYR A 246 11.28 5.80 -0.70
N VAL A 247 11.27 4.47 -0.86
CA VAL A 247 10.12 3.65 -1.19
C VAL A 247 9.71 3.01 0.12
N ALA A 248 8.45 3.21 0.52
CA ALA A 248 7.94 2.58 1.73
C ALA A 248 8.09 1.05 1.60
N PRO A 249 8.61 0.36 2.62
CA PRO A 249 8.57 -1.09 2.63
C PRO A 249 7.10 -1.54 2.57
N ASN A 250 6.88 -2.76 2.09
CA ASN A 250 5.54 -3.35 2.07
C ASN A 250 4.94 -3.24 3.47
N ALA A 251 3.70 -2.75 3.54
CA ALA A 251 3.04 -2.54 4.82
C ALA A 251 2.96 -3.88 5.57
N GLU A 252 3.35 -3.87 6.83
CA GLU A 252 3.30 -5.08 7.64
C GLU A 252 1.85 -5.31 8.10
N PRO A 253 1.30 -6.52 7.92
CA PRO A 253 -0.04 -6.82 8.40
C PRO A 253 -0.08 -6.77 9.92
N GLN A 254 -1.06 -6.08 10.47
CA GLN A 254 -1.27 -6.01 11.93
C GLN A 254 -1.85 -7.31 12.49
N LYS A 255 -2.52 -8.10 11.64
CA LYS A 255 -3.25 -9.31 12.03
C LYS A 255 -3.14 -10.38 10.95
N ASN A 256 -3.24 -11.63 11.39
CA ASN A 256 -3.35 -12.75 10.48
C ASN A 256 -4.82 -12.95 10.13
N CYS A 257 -5.15 -12.78 8.85
CA CYS A 257 -6.51 -12.98 8.37
C CYS A 257 -6.64 -14.32 7.63
N GLY A 258 -7.74 -15.01 7.90
CA GLY A 258 -8.13 -16.24 7.22
C GLY A 258 -9.56 -16.16 6.71
N TRP A 259 -9.86 -16.97 5.70
CA TRP A 259 -11.18 -17.05 5.09
C TRP A 259 -11.71 -18.47 5.10
N ASP A 260 -13.03 -18.59 5.16
CA ASP A 260 -13.76 -19.84 4.99
C ASP A 260 -14.81 -19.65 3.87
N LYS A 261 -14.98 -20.68 3.04
CA LYS A 261 -15.91 -20.69 1.89
C LYS A 261 -16.69 -22.00 1.84
N PHE A 262 -18.00 -21.88 1.62
CA PHE A 262 -18.92 -22.95 1.29
C PHE A 262 -19.35 -22.79 -0.17
N GLU A 263 -19.43 -23.88 -0.92
CA GLU A 263 -19.96 -23.87 -2.29
C GLU A 263 -20.74 -25.16 -2.55
N GLY A 264 -21.97 -25.05 -3.04
CA GLY A 264 -22.80 -26.22 -3.32
C GLY A 264 -24.27 -25.91 -3.58
N ASP A 265 -25.03 -26.98 -3.82
CA ASP A 265 -26.49 -26.97 -3.98
C ASP A 265 -27.21 -27.64 -2.80
N ASP A 266 -26.48 -28.13 -1.79
CA ASP A 266 -27.05 -28.55 -0.50
C ASP A 266 -27.50 -27.33 0.32
N LEU A 267 -28.76 -26.96 0.16
CA LEU A 267 -29.36 -25.79 0.80
C LEU A 267 -29.59 -25.98 2.31
N ILE A 268 -29.65 -27.22 2.79
CA ILE A 268 -29.80 -27.51 4.22
C ILE A 268 -28.47 -27.19 4.91
N GLU A 269 -27.37 -27.71 4.36
CA GLU A 269 -26.03 -27.45 4.88
C GLU A 269 -25.63 -25.97 4.73
N ALA A 270 -25.99 -25.33 3.62
CA ALA A 270 -25.82 -23.89 3.47
C ALA A 270 -26.49 -23.08 4.60
N LYS A 271 -27.75 -23.39 4.94
CA LYS A 271 -28.48 -22.72 6.02
C LYS A 271 -27.86 -22.99 7.40
N LYS A 272 -27.36 -24.21 7.65
CA LYS A 272 -26.61 -24.53 8.87
C LYS A 272 -25.31 -23.73 8.94
N GLN A 273 -24.58 -23.63 7.84
CA GLN A 273 -23.32 -22.90 7.78
C GLN A 273 -23.51 -21.40 8.03
N ILE A 274 -24.57 -20.79 7.49
CA ILE A 274 -24.95 -19.39 7.79
C ILE A 274 -25.16 -19.20 9.29
N LYS A 275 -25.98 -20.06 9.92
CA LYS A 275 -26.25 -19.97 11.36
C LYS A 275 -24.99 -20.11 12.20
N LYS A 276 -24.10 -21.05 11.83
CA LYS A 276 -22.82 -21.25 12.51
C LYS A 276 -21.95 -19.99 12.46
N TRP A 277 -21.65 -19.48 11.27
CA TRP A 277 -20.81 -18.30 11.13
C TRP A 277 -21.43 -17.04 11.75
N GLN A 278 -22.76 -16.88 11.72
CA GLN A 278 -23.46 -15.79 12.41
C GLN A 278 -23.32 -15.90 13.94
N SER A 279 -23.42 -17.11 14.50
CA SER A 279 -23.24 -17.32 15.94
C SER A 279 -21.81 -17.05 16.42
N GLU A 280 -20.84 -17.17 15.50
CA GLU A 280 -19.43 -16.80 15.72
C GLU A 280 -19.18 -15.28 15.51
N GLY A 281 -20.24 -14.49 15.29
CA GLY A 281 -20.16 -13.04 15.07
C GLY A 281 -19.58 -12.64 13.73
N ARG A 282 -19.53 -13.55 12.74
CA ARG A 282 -18.90 -13.29 11.45
C ARG A 282 -19.87 -12.69 10.44
N THR A 283 -19.38 -11.74 9.65
CA THR A 283 -20.06 -11.25 8.45
C THR A 283 -19.93 -12.27 7.33
N ILE A 284 -21.03 -12.59 6.65
CA ILE A 284 -21.08 -13.64 5.63
C ILE A 284 -21.57 -13.02 4.33
N ALA A 285 -20.76 -13.10 3.28
CA ALA A 285 -21.18 -12.75 1.94
C ALA A 285 -21.80 -13.98 1.25
N MET A 286 -22.87 -13.78 0.49
CA MET A 286 -23.49 -14.80 -0.34
C MET A 286 -23.51 -14.38 -1.80
N GLN A 287 -23.18 -15.33 -2.68
CA GLN A 287 -23.31 -15.23 -4.13
C GLN A 287 -24.11 -16.42 -4.64
N VAL A 288 -25.18 -16.17 -5.41
CA VAL A 288 -25.91 -17.23 -6.12
C VAL A 288 -25.12 -17.58 -7.39
N THR A 289 -24.72 -18.83 -7.55
CA THR A 289 -23.94 -19.32 -8.70
C THR A 289 -24.82 -19.97 -9.76
N LYS A 290 -26.03 -20.43 -9.39
CA LYS A 290 -27.05 -20.96 -10.31
C LYS A 290 -28.46 -20.79 -9.73
N GLY A 291 -29.47 -20.56 -10.58
CA GLY A 291 -30.90 -20.47 -10.21
C GLY A 291 -31.41 -19.03 -10.04
N ASP A 292 -32.72 -18.90 -9.78
CA ASP A 292 -33.42 -17.60 -9.68
C ASP A 292 -33.15 -16.91 -8.34
N GLY A 293 -32.08 -16.12 -8.28
CA GLY A 293 -31.73 -15.25 -7.15
C GLY A 293 -30.97 -14.00 -7.58
N VAL A 294 -31.11 -12.92 -6.81
CA VAL A 294 -30.31 -11.70 -7.02
C VAL A 294 -28.86 -12.01 -6.66
N GLY A 295 -28.05 -12.29 -7.68
CA GLY A 295 -26.64 -12.62 -7.57
C GLY A 295 -25.73 -11.41 -7.38
N TYR A 296 -26.00 -10.58 -6.37
CA TYR A 296 -25.06 -9.52 -5.96
C TYR A 296 -24.95 -9.46 -4.46
N CYS A 297 -23.72 -9.31 -4.00
CA CYS A 297 -23.34 -9.73 -2.67
C CYS A 297 -23.98 -8.92 -1.57
N GLY A 298 -24.84 -9.61 -0.84
CA GLY A 298 -25.43 -9.15 0.40
C GLY A 298 -24.95 -10.01 1.55
N ASN A 299 -25.21 -9.51 2.76
CA ASN A 299 -25.12 -10.33 3.95
C ASN A 299 -26.04 -11.54 3.83
N ALA A 300 -25.46 -12.73 3.97
CA ALA A 300 -26.19 -13.98 3.82
C ALA A 300 -27.30 -14.09 4.87
N ASN A 301 -28.49 -14.46 4.42
CA ASN A 301 -29.63 -14.76 5.28
C ASN A 301 -30.18 -16.13 4.88
N ALA A 302 -30.42 -17.02 5.85
CA ALA A 302 -30.99 -18.34 5.57
C ALA A 302 -32.35 -18.26 4.83
N ASN A 303 -33.09 -17.15 4.98
CA ASN A 303 -34.38 -16.92 4.34
C ASN A 303 -34.27 -16.52 2.86
N SER A 304 -33.10 -16.08 2.38
CA SER A 304 -32.91 -15.73 0.96
C SER A 304 -32.55 -16.93 0.08
N ILE A 305 -32.30 -18.10 0.67
CA ILE A 305 -32.00 -19.35 -0.04
C ILE A 305 -33.29 -20.08 -0.42
N LYS A 306 -33.56 -20.18 -1.72
CA LYS A 306 -34.72 -20.87 -2.32
C LYS A 306 -34.32 -22.19 -2.99
N GLN A 307 -35.27 -23.10 -3.14
CA GLN A 307 -35.05 -24.37 -3.85
C GLN A 307 -34.57 -24.14 -5.29
N GLY A 308 -33.71 -25.04 -5.78
CA GLY A 308 -33.14 -24.96 -7.12
C GLY A 308 -31.93 -24.03 -7.26
N MET A 309 -31.46 -23.42 -6.17
CA MET A 309 -30.24 -22.60 -6.17
C MET A 309 -28.97 -23.43 -5.99
N SER A 310 -27.87 -22.96 -6.58
CA SER A 310 -26.52 -23.26 -6.12
C SER A 310 -25.91 -21.96 -5.60
N ILE A 311 -25.22 -22.02 -4.46
CA ILE A 311 -24.70 -20.83 -3.80
C ILE A 311 -23.23 -21.00 -3.40
N ALA A 312 -22.55 -19.87 -3.32
CA ALA A 312 -21.27 -19.73 -2.65
C ALA A 312 -21.43 -18.77 -1.46
N LEU A 313 -21.01 -19.21 -0.28
CA LEU A 313 -20.97 -18.40 0.93
C LEU A 313 -19.52 -18.22 1.33
N ALA A 314 -19.16 -17.05 1.83
CA ALA A 314 -17.83 -16.83 2.36
C ALA A 314 -17.82 -15.86 3.53
N THR A 315 -16.80 -16.01 4.36
CA THR A 315 -16.48 -15.10 5.45
C THR A 315 -14.96 -15.00 5.60
N TYR A 316 -14.47 -13.90 6.15
CA TYR A 316 -13.09 -13.79 6.59
C TYR A 316 -13.03 -13.17 7.99
N SER A 317 -11.95 -13.43 8.70
CA SER A 317 -11.70 -12.87 10.02
C SER A 317 -10.21 -12.65 10.22
N CYS A 318 -9.88 -11.60 10.97
CA CYS A 318 -8.51 -11.24 11.30
C CYS A 318 -8.30 -11.42 12.81
N LYS A 319 -7.31 -12.21 13.18
CA LYS A 319 -6.92 -12.44 14.57
C LYS A 319 -5.65 -11.66 14.89
#